data_AF-A0A5B6WD25-F1
#
_entry.id   AF-A0A5B6WD25-F1
#
_cell.length_a   1.000
_cell.length_b   1.000
_cell.length_c   1.000
_cell.angle_alpha   90.00
_cell.angle_beta   90.00
_cell.angle_gamma   90.00
#
_symmetry.space_group_name_H-M   'P 1'
#
loop_
_entity.id
_entity.type
_entity.pdbx_description
1 polymer ?
#
loop_
_entity_poly.entity_id
_entity_poly.type
_entity_poly.pdbx_seq_one_letter_code
_entity_poly.pdbx_strand_id
1 'polypeptide(L)'
;MGSSLRPATFVAVHMRVEIDWMIHCKKLEQRSGVSQICSSKQEIIERVGKIINLEAPIVVYLAVADNLLNDTLLSGWNKGLVPYEKKNLGADGIYKKHPYLIQSAIDYEVCSKADIFVGNSFSTFSSLIVFERTQKMMRMGITSSCKNENEVDVQWPSYAYNIAAGESNGPQKCMTNMSDSSLKVISYGSMPFLV
;
A
#
# COMPACT_ATOMS: atom_id res chain seq x y z
N MET A 1 -16.43 5.45 33.94
CA MET A 1 -15.61 4.58 33.07
C MET A 1 -16.16 4.70 31.66
N GLY A 2 -15.60 5.58 30.84
CA GLY A 2 -15.97 5.66 29.41
C GLY A 2 -15.07 4.70 28.64
N SER A 3 -15.65 3.73 27.94
CA SER A 3 -14.89 2.95 26.97
C SER A 3 -14.46 3.91 25.85
N SER A 4 -13.17 4.22 25.79
CA SER A 4 -12.57 4.77 24.58
C SER A 4 -12.67 3.68 23.53
N LEU A 5 -13.71 3.74 22.67
CA LEU A 5 -13.76 2.96 21.44
C LEU A 5 -12.48 3.31 20.66
N ARG A 6 -11.48 2.44 20.69
CA ARG A 6 -10.33 2.57 19.81
C ARG A 6 -10.89 2.50 18.38
N PRO A 7 -10.58 3.46 17.50
CA PRO A 7 -10.99 3.38 16.10
C PRO A 7 -10.59 2.00 15.54
N ALA A 8 -11.48 1.37 14.78
CA ALA A 8 -11.16 0.11 14.14
C ALA A 8 -9.93 0.31 13.23
N THR A 9 -8.90 -0.51 13.43
CA THR A 9 -7.71 -0.51 12.59
C THR A 9 -8.12 -0.75 11.14
N PHE A 10 -7.75 0.14 10.23
CA PHE A 10 -7.98 -0.06 8.80
C PHE A 10 -6.70 -0.06 7.99
N VAL A 11 -6.68 -0.97 7.02
CA VAL A 11 -5.59 -1.13 6.05
C VAL A 11 -6.03 -0.43 4.76
N ALA A 12 -5.20 0.47 4.25
CA ALA A 12 -5.41 1.01 2.90
C ALA A 12 -4.47 0.31 1.92
N VAL A 13 -5.04 -0.22 0.84
CA VAL A 13 -4.31 -0.92 -0.23
C VAL A 13 -4.47 -0.13 -1.52
N HIS A 14 -3.37 0.42 -2.03
CA HIS A 14 -3.34 1.01 -3.36
C HIS A 14 -3.03 -0.07 -4.40
N MET A 15 -4.07 -0.59 -5.08
CA MET A 15 -3.90 -1.68 -6.05
C MET A 15 -3.61 -1.12 -7.44
N ARG A 16 -2.41 -1.38 -7.95
CA ARG A 16 -2.04 -1.08 -9.33
C ARG A 16 -2.20 -2.33 -10.19
N VAL A 17 -3.43 -2.57 -10.65
CA VAL A 17 -3.88 -3.78 -11.38
C VAL A 17 -4.61 -3.45 -12.68
N GLU A 18 -4.58 -2.18 -13.09
CA GLU A 18 -5.18 -1.68 -14.32
C GLU A 18 -4.50 -2.28 -15.55
N ILE A 19 -5.26 -2.47 -16.64
CA ILE A 19 -4.77 -3.14 -17.86
C ILE A 19 -3.55 -2.43 -18.46
N ASP A 20 -3.57 -1.09 -18.50
CA ASP A 20 -2.48 -0.27 -19.02
C ASP A 20 -1.21 -0.40 -18.15
N TRP A 21 -1.38 -0.40 -16.82
CA TRP A 21 -0.31 -0.68 -15.89
C TRP A 21 0.26 -2.08 -16.09
N MET A 22 -0.57 -3.11 -16.22
CA MET A 22 -0.12 -4.48 -16.41
C MET A 22 0.68 -4.65 -17.71
N ILE A 23 0.33 -3.93 -18.78
CA ILE A 23 1.11 -3.89 -20.02
C ILE A 23 2.44 -3.16 -19.80
N HIS A 24 2.41 -2.01 -19.11
CA HIS A 24 3.59 -1.19 -18.85
C HIS A 24 4.61 -1.95 -17.99
N CYS A 25 4.18 -2.50 -16.85
CA CYS A 25 5.06 -3.17 -15.91
C CYS A 25 5.71 -4.41 -16.55
N LYS A 26 4.98 -5.21 -17.33
CA LYS A 26 5.53 -6.41 -17.99
C LYS A 26 6.63 -6.05 -19.00
N LYS A 27 6.43 -4.97 -19.76
CA LYS A 27 7.46 -4.47 -20.69
C LYS A 27 8.69 -3.98 -19.94
N LEU A 28 8.51 -3.32 -18.80
CA LEU A 28 9.61 -2.82 -17.97
C LEU A 28 10.41 -3.97 -17.34
N GLU A 29 9.72 -4.98 -16.83
CA GLU A 29 10.30 -6.23 -16.32
C GLU A 29 11.13 -6.93 -17.39
N GLN A 30 10.57 -7.13 -18.59
CA GLN A 30 11.27 -7.75 -19.70
C GLN A 30 12.56 -7.00 -20.08
N ARG A 31 12.53 -5.67 -20.09
CA ARG A 31 13.71 -4.84 -20.41
C ARG A 31 14.77 -4.84 -19.32
N SER A 32 14.35 -4.97 -18.07
CA SER A 32 15.23 -4.82 -16.90
C SER A 32 15.69 -6.15 -16.32
N GLY A 33 15.14 -7.28 -16.78
CA GLY A 33 15.48 -8.62 -16.29
C GLY A 33 15.01 -8.89 -14.86
N VAL A 34 13.92 -8.24 -14.42
CA VAL A 34 13.36 -8.38 -13.05
C VAL A 34 11.90 -8.82 -13.11
N SER A 35 11.37 -9.35 -12.01
CA SER A 35 9.99 -9.87 -11.90
C SER A 35 9.22 -9.33 -10.69
N GLN A 36 9.68 -8.20 -10.12
CA GLN A 36 9.17 -7.64 -8.87
C GLN A 36 8.42 -6.32 -9.08
N ILE A 37 7.97 -6.01 -10.30
CA ILE A 37 7.29 -4.74 -10.63
C ILE A 37 5.78 -4.97 -10.71
N CYS A 38 5.39 -5.95 -11.51
CA CYS A 38 4.01 -6.37 -11.66
C CYS A 38 3.56 -7.18 -10.45
N SER A 39 2.27 -7.11 -10.12
CA SER A 39 1.66 -8.11 -9.25
C SER A 39 0.24 -8.38 -9.69
N SER A 40 -0.18 -9.64 -9.56
CA SER A 40 -1.58 -10.01 -9.81
C SER A 40 -2.48 -9.60 -8.64
N LYS A 41 -3.79 -9.51 -8.87
CA LYS A 41 -4.78 -9.32 -7.80
C LYS A 41 -4.61 -10.38 -6.70
N GLN A 42 -4.48 -11.65 -7.08
CA GLN A 42 -4.36 -12.78 -6.17
C GLN A 42 -3.12 -12.64 -5.29
N GLU A 43 -1.98 -12.31 -5.91
CA GLU A 43 -0.73 -12.08 -5.20
C GLU A 43 -0.81 -10.93 -4.21
N ILE A 44 -1.48 -9.84 -4.56
CA ILE A 44 -1.71 -8.71 -3.64
C ILE A 44 -2.52 -9.17 -2.43
N ILE A 45 -3.63 -9.88 -2.66
CA ILE A 45 -4.51 -10.36 -1.58
C ILE A 45 -3.76 -11.33 -0.66
N GLU A 46 -3.04 -12.30 -1.24
CA GLU A 46 -2.26 -13.27 -0.49
C GLU A 46 -1.20 -12.59 0.37
N ARG A 47 -0.49 -11.59 -0.16
CA ARG A 47 0.54 -10.87 0.58
C ARG A 47 -0.09 -9.98 1.68
N VAL A 48 -1.14 -9.21 1.40
CA VAL A 48 -1.83 -8.40 2.43
C VAL A 48 -2.32 -9.31 3.57
N GLY A 49 -2.82 -10.50 3.24
CA GLY A 49 -3.25 -11.49 4.21
C GLY A 49 -2.16 -12.12 5.09
N LYS A 50 -0.87 -11.86 4.80
CA LYS A 50 0.28 -12.32 5.59
C LYS A 50 0.89 -11.24 6.49
N ILE A 51 0.30 -10.04 6.53
CA ILE A 51 0.75 -9.00 7.45
C ILE A 51 0.48 -9.49 8.88
N ILE A 52 1.54 -9.53 9.69
CA ILE A 52 1.52 -9.99 11.09
C ILE A 52 0.79 -8.94 11.95
N ASN A 53 0.18 -9.35 13.07
CA ASN A 53 -0.54 -8.49 14.03
C ASN A 53 -1.84 -7.85 13.50
N LEU A 54 -2.46 -8.47 12.51
CA LEU A 54 -3.79 -8.11 12.03
C LEU A 54 -4.88 -8.76 12.91
N GLU A 55 -5.44 -8.01 13.87
CA GLU A 55 -6.59 -8.44 14.70
C GLU A 55 -7.92 -8.30 13.94
N ALA A 56 -8.51 -9.42 13.51
CA ALA A 56 -9.77 -9.44 12.78
C ALA A 56 -10.99 -9.03 13.63
N PRO A 57 -12.02 -8.38 13.06
CA PRO A 57 -12.15 -8.01 11.64
C PRO A 57 -11.42 -6.70 11.29
N ILE A 58 -10.81 -6.66 10.11
CA ILE A 58 -10.07 -5.50 9.60
C ILE A 58 -10.73 -4.95 8.36
N VAL A 59 -10.98 -3.65 8.39
CA VAL A 59 -11.47 -2.91 7.24
C VAL A 59 -10.30 -2.73 6.27
N VAL A 60 -10.49 -3.15 5.02
CA VAL A 60 -9.51 -2.98 3.95
C VAL A 60 -10.06 -2.00 2.92
N TYR A 61 -9.55 -0.77 2.91
CA TYR A 61 -9.89 0.21 1.89
C TYR A 61 -9.08 -0.02 0.62
N LEU A 62 -9.75 -0.14 -0.52
CA LEU A 62 -9.12 -0.34 -1.82
C LEU A 62 -9.06 0.98 -2.60
N ALA A 63 -7.86 1.55 -2.71
CA ALA A 63 -7.56 2.66 -3.60
C ALA A 63 -7.17 2.10 -4.98
N VAL A 64 -8.07 2.24 -5.94
CA VAL A 64 -7.92 1.66 -7.27
C VAL A 64 -8.42 2.64 -8.32
N ALA A 65 -7.79 2.69 -9.51
CA ALA A 65 -8.32 3.49 -10.60
C ALA A 65 -9.49 2.75 -11.28
N ASP A 66 -10.64 3.42 -11.33
CA ASP A 66 -11.94 2.83 -11.69
C ASP A 66 -12.05 2.32 -13.14
N ASN A 67 -11.19 2.79 -14.05
CA ASN A 67 -11.50 2.73 -15.48
C ASN A 67 -11.23 1.39 -16.17
N LEU A 68 -10.65 0.38 -15.51
CA LEU A 68 -10.13 -0.81 -16.22
C LEU A 68 -10.29 -2.15 -15.48
N LEU A 69 -11.22 -2.27 -14.53
CA LEU A 69 -11.32 -3.46 -13.68
C LEU A 69 -12.62 -4.23 -13.82
N ASN A 70 -12.50 -5.55 -13.87
CA ASN A 70 -13.63 -6.46 -13.72
C ASN A 70 -14.11 -6.42 -12.27
N ASP A 71 -15.43 -6.50 -12.05
CA ASP A 71 -16.21 -6.38 -10.79
C ASP A 71 -15.84 -7.33 -9.64
N THR A 72 -14.68 -7.98 -9.70
CA THR A 72 -14.25 -9.06 -8.82
C THR A 72 -13.34 -8.60 -7.67
N LEU A 73 -13.00 -7.32 -7.52
CA LEU A 73 -11.97 -6.87 -6.54
C LEU A 73 -12.30 -7.20 -5.08
N LEU A 74 -13.59 -7.26 -4.73
CA LEU A 74 -14.06 -7.53 -3.37
C LEU A 74 -14.01 -9.01 -2.96
N SER A 75 -13.73 -9.94 -3.89
CA SER A 75 -13.70 -11.38 -3.60
C SER A 75 -12.28 -11.94 -3.45
N GLY A 76 -12.15 -13.01 -2.66
CA GLY A 76 -10.90 -13.77 -2.48
C GLY A 76 -10.05 -13.37 -1.28
N TRP A 77 -10.50 -12.40 -0.48
CA TRP A 77 -9.79 -11.94 0.71
C TRP A 77 -9.80 -12.98 1.84
N ASN A 78 -8.70 -13.05 2.58
CA ASN A 78 -8.55 -13.97 3.73
C ASN A 78 -9.61 -13.70 4.81
N LYS A 79 -9.94 -14.73 5.59
CA LYS A 79 -10.96 -14.67 6.65
C LYS A 79 -10.62 -13.54 7.64
N GLY A 80 -11.53 -12.59 7.80
CA GLY A 80 -11.37 -11.44 8.69
C GLY A 80 -10.93 -10.15 8.01
N LEU A 81 -10.50 -10.18 6.74
CA LEU A 81 -10.29 -8.99 5.93
C LEU A 81 -11.58 -8.62 5.19
N VAL A 82 -12.06 -7.39 5.40
CA VAL A 82 -13.33 -6.91 4.83
C VAL A 82 -13.02 -5.78 3.84
N PRO A 83 -12.97 -6.06 2.53
CA PRO A 83 -12.65 -5.06 1.52
C PRO A 83 -13.81 -4.10 1.26
N TYR A 84 -13.48 -2.82 1.11
CA TYR A 84 -14.39 -1.75 0.68
C TYR A 84 -13.75 -0.95 -0.45
N GLU A 85 -14.50 -0.77 -1.53
CA GLU A 85 -14.21 0.26 -2.53
C GLU A 85 -14.94 1.55 -2.15
N LYS A 86 -14.55 2.66 -2.80
CA LYS A 86 -15.18 3.98 -2.65
C LYS A 86 -16.70 3.93 -2.81
N LYS A 87 -17.18 3.08 -3.75
CA LYS A 87 -18.61 2.86 -4.00
C LYS A 87 -19.34 2.25 -2.81
N ASN A 88 -18.66 1.37 -2.05
CA ASN A 88 -19.24 0.69 -0.88
C ASN A 88 -19.38 1.63 0.33
N LEU A 89 -18.65 2.74 0.37
CA LEU A 89 -18.71 3.72 1.46
C LEU A 89 -19.89 4.70 1.35
N GLY A 90 -20.79 4.51 0.36
CA GLY A 90 -21.88 5.45 0.10
C GLY A 90 -21.42 6.81 -0.44
N ALA A 91 -20.11 6.96 -0.71
CA ALA A 91 -19.51 8.19 -1.20
C ALA A 91 -19.43 8.26 -2.74
N ASP A 92 -19.92 7.24 -3.45
CA ASP A 92 -19.87 7.14 -4.91
C ASP A 92 -20.39 8.41 -5.61
N GLY A 93 -21.53 8.92 -5.15
CA GLY A 93 -22.14 10.14 -5.68
C GLY A 93 -21.34 11.42 -5.42
N ILE A 94 -20.40 11.41 -4.47
CA ILE A 94 -19.46 12.52 -4.22
C ILE A 94 -18.26 12.36 -5.15
N TYR A 95 -17.65 11.17 -5.19
CA TYR A 95 -16.47 10.90 -6.01
C TYR A 95 -16.73 11.11 -7.51
N LYS A 96 -17.86 10.60 -8.01
CA LYS A 96 -18.25 10.73 -9.42
C LYS A 96 -18.48 12.17 -9.88
N LYS A 97 -18.69 13.12 -8.96
CA LYS A 97 -18.82 14.55 -9.30
C LYS A 97 -17.47 15.21 -9.57
N HIS A 98 -16.37 14.55 -9.23
CA HIS A 98 -15.05 15.13 -9.30
C HIS A 98 -14.21 14.51 -10.42
N PRO A 99 -13.32 15.28 -11.07
CA PRO A 99 -12.35 14.73 -12.01
C PRO A 99 -11.45 13.67 -11.37
N TYR A 100 -10.90 12.78 -12.21
CA TYR A 100 -10.01 11.70 -11.79
C TYR A 100 -8.94 12.16 -10.77
N LEU A 101 -8.26 13.28 -11.03
CA LEU A 101 -7.20 13.79 -10.15
C LEU A 101 -7.69 14.12 -8.74
N ILE A 102 -8.91 14.63 -8.60
CA ILE A 102 -9.50 14.92 -7.29
C ILE A 102 -9.91 13.62 -6.60
N GLN A 103 -10.42 12.64 -7.34
CA GLN A 103 -10.68 11.31 -6.78
C GLN A 103 -9.39 10.66 -6.27
N SER A 104 -8.30 10.75 -7.02
CA SER A 104 -6.97 10.30 -6.59
C SER A 104 -6.46 11.07 -5.37
N ALA A 105 -6.72 12.38 -5.28
CA ALA A 105 -6.36 13.16 -4.09
C ALA A 105 -7.12 12.71 -2.84
N ILE A 106 -8.40 12.30 -2.99
CA ILE A 106 -9.15 11.73 -1.86
C ILE A 106 -8.56 10.37 -1.46
N ASP A 107 -8.25 9.49 -2.41
CA ASP A 107 -7.58 8.21 -2.13
C ASP A 107 -6.24 8.44 -1.40
N TYR A 108 -5.49 9.45 -1.82
CA TYR A 108 -4.22 9.84 -1.19
C TYR A 108 -4.43 10.23 0.27
N GLU A 109 -5.43 11.06 0.55
CA GLU A 109 -5.79 11.46 1.91
C GLU A 109 -6.20 10.27 2.78
N VAL A 110 -7.00 9.34 2.25
CA VAL A 110 -7.41 8.13 2.98
C VAL A 110 -6.20 7.23 3.25
N CYS A 111 -5.38 6.95 2.24
CA CYS A 111 -4.20 6.10 2.36
C CYS A 111 -3.15 6.68 3.32
N SER A 112 -2.93 8.00 3.30
CA SER A 112 -1.96 8.65 4.18
C SER A 112 -2.34 8.52 5.67
N LYS A 113 -3.64 8.46 5.96
CA LYS A 113 -4.21 8.39 7.33
C LYS A 113 -4.47 6.96 7.82
N ALA A 114 -4.27 5.95 6.97
CA ALA A 114 -4.49 4.56 7.33
C ALA A 114 -3.57 4.07 8.45
N ASP A 115 -4.05 3.12 9.26
CA ASP A 115 -3.22 2.49 10.27
C ASP A 115 -2.08 1.72 9.60
N ILE A 116 -2.39 1.01 8.50
CA ILE A 116 -1.40 0.32 7.68
C ILE A 116 -1.62 0.71 6.22
N PHE A 117 -0.54 1.06 5.51
CA PHE A 117 -0.58 1.30 4.08
C PHE A 117 0.15 0.20 3.31
N VAL A 118 -0.45 -0.30 2.25
CA VAL A 118 0.17 -1.29 1.35
C VAL A 118 0.03 -0.81 -0.09
N GLY A 119 1.12 -0.76 -0.83
CA GLY A 119 1.12 -0.27 -2.21
C GLY A 119 2.16 -0.91 -3.10
N ASN A 120 2.18 -0.52 -4.38
CA ASN A 120 3.23 -0.92 -5.32
C ASN A 120 4.44 0.02 -5.21
N SER A 121 5.66 -0.49 -5.06
CA SER A 121 6.87 0.33 -4.94
C SER A 121 7.25 1.08 -6.21
N PHE A 122 6.75 0.66 -7.39
CA PHE A 122 6.97 1.35 -8.67
C PHE A 122 5.88 2.37 -9.02
N SER A 123 4.87 2.53 -8.17
CA SER A 123 3.86 3.57 -8.37
C SER A 123 4.27 4.87 -7.70
N THR A 124 4.29 5.96 -8.47
CA THR A 124 4.49 7.31 -7.94
C THR A 124 3.44 7.68 -6.90
N PHE A 125 2.20 7.23 -7.07
CA PHE A 125 1.13 7.46 -6.10
C PHE A 125 1.44 6.81 -4.75
N SER A 126 1.82 5.53 -4.74
CA SER A 126 2.26 4.85 -3.52
C SER A 126 3.48 5.53 -2.92
N SER A 127 4.43 5.95 -3.76
CA SER A 127 5.70 6.55 -3.32
C SER A 127 5.46 7.85 -2.56
N LEU A 128 4.54 8.70 -3.03
CA LEU A 128 4.14 9.91 -2.33
C LEU A 128 3.53 9.62 -0.95
N ILE A 129 2.68 8.58 -0.86
CA ILE A 129 2.08 8.17 0.43
C ILE A 129 3.15 7.65 1.40
N VAL A 130 4.06 6.78 0.93
CA VAL A 130 5.17 6.27 1.76
C VAL A 130 6.07 7.41 2.21
N PHE A 131 6.35 8.38 1.33
CA PHE A 131 7.13 9.56 1.66
C PHE A 131 6.45 10.39 2.75
N GLU A 132 5.17 10.76 2.60
CA GLU A 132 4.42 11.55 3.59
C GLU A 132 4.37 10.85 4.94
N ARG A 133 4.06 9.54 4.95
CA ARG A 133 4.05 8.73 6.18
C ARG A 133 5.43 8.65 6.82
N THR A 134 6.49 8.53 6.02
CA THR A 134 7.88 8.56 6.51
C THR A 134 8.23 9.90 7.14
N GLN A 135 7.88 11.02 6.49
CA GLN A 135 8.11 12.35 7.05
C GLN A 135 7.37 12.55 8.37
N LYS A 136 6.12 12.06 8.47
CA LYS A 136 5.35 12.08 9.72
C LYS A 136 6.03 11.28 10.83
N MET A 137 6.49 10.07 10.53
CA MET A 137 7.24 9.22 11.48
C MET A 137 8.55 9.90 11.93
N MET A 138 9.31 10.48 11.01
CA MET A 138 10.57 11.19 11.32
C MET A 138 10.35 12.39 12.24
N ARG A 139 9.28 13.17 12.04
CA ARG A 139 8.91 14.28 12.94
C ARG A 139 8.58 13.82 14.36
N MET A 140 8.20 12.56 14.52
CA MET A 140 7.94 11.92 15.82
C MET A 140 9.18 11.25 16.42
N GLY A 141 10.35 11.40 15.80
CA GLY A 141 11.61 10.80 16.26
C GLY A 141 11.84 9.36 15.81
N ILE A 142 10.97 8.80 14.95
CA ILE A 142 11.13 7.44 14.41
C ILE A 142 12.02 7.53 13.16
N THR A 143 13.28 7.11 13.29
CA THR A 143 14.29 7.24 12.23
C THR A 143 14.58 5.95 11.45
N SER A 144 14.12 4.79 11.92
CA SER A 144 14.31 3.51 11.22
C SER A 144 13.19 2.52 11.53
N SER A 145 12.62 1.88 10.50
CA SER A 145 11.70 0.73 10.66
C SER A 145 12.26 -0.59 10.12
N CYS A 146 13.48 -0.58 9.58
CA CYS A 146 14.01 -1.67 8.74
C CYS A 146 15.06 -2.58 9.41
N LYS A 147 15.32 -2.46 10.72
CA LYS A 147 16.22 -3.39 11.44
C LYS A 147 15.80 -3.58 12.89
N ASN A 148 15.14 -4.71 13.17
CA ASN A 148 15.14 -5.53 14.39
C ASN A 148 13.76 -6.13 14.69
N GLU A 149 13.76 -7.41 15.04
CA GLU A 149 12.57 -8.23 15.37
C GLU A 149 11.97 -7.88 16.74
N ASN A 150 12.63 -6.99 17.49
CA ASN A 150 12.30 -6.61 18.86
C ASN A 150 12.16 -5.08 19.06
N GLU A 151 11.66 -4.36 18.07
CA GLU A 151 11.50 -2.89 18.17
C GLU A 151 10.04 -2.44 18.01
N VAL A 152 9.67 -1.51 18.91
CA VAL A 152 8.38 -0.82 19.10
C VAL A 152 7.48 -0.85 17.87
N ASP A 153 6.23 -1.31 18.05
CA ASP A 153 5.18 -1.23 17.03
C ASP A 153 5.23 0.13 16.33
N VAL A 154 5.74 0.12 15.09
CA VAL A 154 5.93 1.34 14.31
C VAL A 154 4.54 1.90 14.05
N GLN A 155 4.25 3.09 14.59
CA GLN A 155 2.98 3.75 14.36
C GLN A 155 2.91 4.13 12.87
N TRP A 156 1.99 3.50 12.13
CA TRP A 156 1.75 3.69 10.69
C TRP A 156 2.75 3.02 9.73
N PRO A 157 2.93 1.68 9.77
CA PRO A 157 3.82 1.02 8.82
C PRO A 157 3.30 1.14 7.38
N SER A 158 4.25 1.10 6.45
CA SER A 158 4.01 1.07 5.02
C SER A 158 4.70 -0.15 4.40
N TYR A 159 4.04 -0.79 3.45
CA TYR A 159 4.54 -2.01 2.81
C TYR A 159 4.46 -1.95 1.28
N ALA A 160 5.45 -2.50 0.61
CA ALA A 160 5.42 -2.83 -0.81
C ALA A 160 4.91 -4.26 -1.02
N TYR A 161 3.75 -4.41 -1.65
CA TYR A 161 3.23 -5.74 -1.94
C TYR A 161 3.98 -6.45 -3.06
N ASN A 162 4.67 -5.75 -3.95
CA ASN A 162 5.32 -6.34 -5.12
C ASN A 162 6.69 -6.95 -4.79
N ILE A 163 7.24 -6.66 -3.60
CA ILE A 163 8.50 -7.25 -3.12
C ILE A 163 8.20 -8.21 -1.98
N ALA A 164 8.68 -9.46 -2.11
CA ALA A 164 8.46 -10.50 -1.13
C ALA A 164 9.44 -10.36 0.04
N ALA A 165 8.91 -10.36 1.26
CA ALA A 165 9.68 -10.20 2.49
C ALA A 165 10.08 -11.57 3.08
N GLY A 166 11.34 -11.97 2.86
CA GLY A 166 11.94 -13.14 3.49
C GLY A 166 11.14 -14.43 3.30
N GLU A 167 11.22 -15.34 4.28
CA GLU A 167 10.56 -16.66 4.24
C GLU A 167 9.03 -16.58 4.33
N SER A 168 8.50 -15.53 4.97
CA SER A 168 7.05 -15.33 5.10
C SER A 168 6.36 -15.12 3.75
N ASN A 169 7.11 -14.69 2.74
CA ASN A 169 6.59 -14.29 1.43
C ASN A 169 5.41 -13.32 1.57
N GLY A 170 5.46 -12.45 2.57
CA GLY A 170 4.55 -11.32 2.80
C GLY A 170 5.07 -10.04 2.14
N PRO A 171 4.37 -8.91 2.31
CA PRO A 171 4.76 -7.65 1.71
C PRO A 171 5.93 -7.03 2.50
N GLN A 172 6.85 -6.38 1.80
CA GLN A 172 8.06 -5.82 2.42
C GLN A 172 7.79 -4.46 3.05
N LYS A 173 8.27 -4.22 4.28
CA LYS A 173 8.23 -2.88 4.90
C LYS A 173 9.02 -1.87 4.06
N CYS A 174 8.47 -0.68 3.87
CA CYS A 174 9.07 0.39 3.08
C CYS A 174 9.02 1.73 3.82
N MET A 175 10.15 2.45 3.76
CA MET A 175 10.27 3.86 4.12
C MET A 175 11.07 4.57 3.02
N THR A 176 10.79 5.85 2.80
CA THR A 176 11.58 6.68 1.87
C THR A 176 11.66 8.12 2.35
N ASN A 177 12.80 8.77 2.17
CA ASN A 177 13.01 10.18 2.43
C ASN A 177 13.88 10.80 1.32
N MET A 178 14.03 12.13 1.34
CA MET A 178 14.83 12.87 0.35
C MET A 178 16.33 12.86 0.65
N SER A 179 16.78 12.08 1.64
CA SER A 179 18.17 12.11 2.11
C SER A 179 19.07 11.11 1.37
N ASP A 180 18.52 10.27 0.49
CA ASP A 180 19.30 9.31 -0.27
C ASP A 180 20.09 9.96 -1.42
N SER A 181 21.23 9.38 -1.74
CA SER A 181 22.13 9.80 -2.81
C SER A 181 21.59 9.53 -4.22
N SER A 182 20.55 8.71 -4.36
CA SER A 182 20.00 8.29 -5.65
C SER A 182 18.50 8.50 -5.76
N LEU A 183 18.06 9.15 -6.84
CA LEU A 183 16.64 9.26 -7.19
C LEU A 183 15.97 7.89 -7.33
N LYS A 184 16.70 6.87 -7.75
CA LYS A 184 16.17 5.50 -7.83
C LYS A 184 15.78 4.99 -6.44
N VAL A 185 16.59 5.25 -5.43
CA VAL A 185 16.32 4.82 -4.06
C VAL A 185 15.22 5.68 -3.42
N ILE A 186 15.20 6.98 -3.71
CA ILE A 186 14.11 7.88 -3.29
C ILE A 186 12.77 7.43 -3.88
N SER A 187 12.74 7.10 -5.17
CA SER A 187 11.51 6.77 -5.90
C SER A 187 10.99 5.37 -5.64
N TYR A 188 11.85 4.38 -5.39
CA TYR A 188 11.42 2.97 -5.24
C TYR A 188 11.61 2.43 -3.81
N GLY A 189 11.99 3.31 -2.87
CA GLY A 189 12.39 2.96 -1.51
C GLY A 189 13.78 2.32 -1.45
N SER A 190 14.29 2.17 -0.23
CA SER A 190 15.48 1.35 0.04
C SER A 190 15.17 -0.12 -0.22
N MET A 191 15.20 -0.52 -1.49
CA MET A 191 15.39 -1.91 -1.86
C MET A 191 16.67 -2.38 -1.16
N PRO A 192 16.68 -3.49 -0.41
CA PRO A 192 17.94 -4.16 -0.16
C PRO A 192 18.48 -4.47 -1.54
N PHE A 193 19.63 -3.89 -1.85
CA PHE A 193 20.28 -3.97 -3.14
C PHE A 193 20.23 -5.40 -3.67
N LEU A 194 19.69 -5.58 -4.88
CA LEU A 194 20.21 -6.59 -5.79
C LEU A 194 21.71 -6.32 -5.88
N VAL A 195 22.50 -7.21 -5.27
CA VAL A 195 23.93 -7.37 -5.56
C VAL A 195 24.06 -7.95 -6.96
#